data_AF-A0A0R1UHR2-F1
#
_entry.id   AF-A0A0R1UHR2-F1
#
_cell.length_a   1.000
_cell.length_b   1.000
_cell.length_c   1.000
_cell.angle_alpha   90.00
_cell.angle_beta   90.00
_cell.angle_gamma   90.00
#
_symmetry.space_group_name_H-M   'P 1'
#
loop_
_entity.id
_entity.type
_entity.pdbx_description
1 polymer ?
#
loop_
_entity_poly.entity_id
_entity_poly.type
_entity_poly.pdbx_seq_one_letter_code
_entity_poly.pdbx_strand_id
1 'polypeptide(L)'
;MIPVTLGLSGAAGFLAGKLFGDRKLSANAILRLVINDFKKEGPITGSWIDYQARPFQRFAVRTQAYQGGITRQEDDRLTTYRFLADAYTGSILEMKRVPNA
;
A
#
# COMPACT_ATOMS: atom_id res chain seq x y z
N MET A 1 -4.88 25.62 3.16
CA MET A 1 -3.68 24.85 3.54
C MET A 1 -3.82 23.46 2.96
N ILE A 2 -3.15 23.21 1.84
CA ILE A 2 -3.08 21.88 1.21
C ILE A 2 -1.95 21.17 1.95
N PRO A 3 -2.15 20.00 2.60
CA PRO A 3 -1.04 19.29 3.20
C PRO A 3 -0.24 18.62 2.07
N VAL A 4 0.63 19.42 1.46
CA VAL A 4 1.71 19.02 0.55
C VAL A 4 2.85 18.48 1.42
N THR A 5 2.60 17.45 2.24
CA THR A 5 3.65 16.81 3.07
C THR A 5 3.25 15.45 3.65
N LEU A 6 2.53 14.63 2.90
CA LEU A 6 2.80 13.19 2.92
C LEU A 6 3.71 12.93 1.71
N GLY A 7 4.86 13.62 1.62
CA GLY A 7 6.09 13.02 2.13
C GLY A 7 6.31 11.74 1.32
N LEU A 8 6.74 11.84 0.07
CA LEU A 8 8.08 11.43 -0.40
C LEU A 8 8.62 10.06 0.07
N SER A 9 7.80 9.21 0.68
CA SER A 9 8.02 7.77 0.84
C SER A 9 7.28 6.96 -0.24
N GLY A 10 6.89 7.63 -1.33
CA GLY A 10 6.49 6.98 -2.58
C GLY A 10 7.63 6.20 -3.27
N ALA A 11 8.84 6.14 -2.69
CA ALA A 11 10.00 5.55 -3.34
C ALA A 11 10.07 4.01 -3.24
N ALA A 12 9.59 3.39 -2.17
CA ALA A 12 9.65 1.92 -2.08
C ALA A 12 8.58 1.23 -2.93
N GLY A 13 7.43 1.89 -3.14
CA GLY A 13 6.37 1.41 -4.01
C GLY A 13 6.66 1.51 -5.51
N PHE A 14 7.65 2.30 -5.93
CA PHE A 14 7.93 2.53 -7.35
C PHE A 14 8.91 1.52 -7.97
N LEU A 15 9.65 0.75 -7.16
CA LEU A 15 10.80 -0.04 -7.64
C LEU A 15 10.77 -1.52 -7.22
N ALA A 16 9.61 -2.17 -7.19
CA ALA A 16 9.52 -3.63 -7.08
C ALA A 16 9.18 -4.32 -8.43
N GLY A 17 9.36 -3.61 -9.55
CA GLY A 17 8.73 -3.97 -10.82
C GLY A 17 9.52 -4.84 -11.82
N LYS A 18 10.64 -5.49 -11.47
CA LYS A 18 11.44 -6.20 -12.50
C LYS A 18 12.00 -7.58 -12.14
N LEU A 19 11.58 -8.19 -11.03
CA LEU A 19 12.08 -9.53 -10.64
C LEU A 19 11.00 -10.62 -10.61
N PHE A 20 9.73 -10.24 -10.58
CA PHE A 20 8.62 -11.18 -10.51
C PHE A 20 7.97 -11.25 -11.90
N GLY A 21 8.04 -12.39 -12.56
CA GLY A 21 7.43 -12.62 -13.88
C GLY A 21 5.89 -12.54 -13.84
N ASP A 22 5.20 -13.11 -14.82
CA ASP A 22 3.73 -13.01 -14.96
C ASP A 22 2.90 -13.71 -13.86
N ARG A 23 3.52 -14.12 -12.76
CA ARG A 23 2.84 -14.74 -11.61
C ARG A 23 2.51 -13.69 -10.55
N LYS A 24 1.27 -13.73 -10.07
CA LYS A 24 0.84 -12.89 -8.95
C LYS A 24 1.59 -13.25 -7.68
N LEU A 25 2.03 -12.24 -6.95
CA LEU A 25 2.43 -12.36 -5.56
C LEU A 25 1.20 -12.66 -4.71
N SER A 26 1.40 -13.37 -3.59
CA SER A 26 0.30 -13.59 -2.65
C SER A 26 -0.03 -12.31 -1.88
N ALA A 27 -1.30 -12.15 -1.49
CA ALA A 27 -1.73 -11.02 -0.67
C ALA A 27 -0.87 -10.89 0.60
N ASN A 28 -0.55 -12.01 1.27
CA ASN A 28 0.31 -12.02 2.45
C ASN A 28 1.75 -11.58 2.16
N ALA A 29 2.31 -11.91 0.99
CA ALA A 29 3.64 -11.43 0.61
C ALA A 29 3.63 -9.91 0.45
N ILE A 30 2.63 -9.38 -0.25
CA ILE A 30 2.45 -7.93 -0.44
C ILE A 30 2.22 -7.23 0.90
N LEU A 31 1.33 -7.73 1.76
CA LEU A 31 1.07 -7.15 3.07
C LEU A 31 2.35 -7.05 3.91
N ARG A 32 3.20 -8.07 3.90
CA ARG A 32 4.50 -8.02 4.59
C ARG A 32 5.43 -6.95 4.02
N LEU A 33 5.47 -6.77 2.70
CA LEU A 33 6.26 -5.71 2.07
C LEU A 33 5.79 -4.33 2.54
N VAL A 34 4.48 -4.07 2.53
CA VAL A 34 3.92 -2.79 2.98
C VAL A 34 4.19 -2.56 4.47
N ILE A 35 3.99 -3.57 5.33
CA ILE A 35 4.29 -3.50 6.76
C ILE A 35 5.77 -3.16 7.00
N ASN A 36 6.68 -3.85 6.31
CA ASN A 36 8.12 -3.64 6.48
C ASN A 36 8.55 -2.24 6.04
N ASP A 37 7.90 -1.68 5.04
CA ASP A 37 8.19 -0.32 4.60
C ASP A 37 7.69 0.73 5.60
N PHE A 38 6.43 0.62 6.02
CA PHE A 38 5.84 1.54 7.01
C PHE A 38 6.54 1.47 8.38
N LYS A 39 7.05 0.30 8.78
CA LYS A 39 7.83 0.14 10.02
C LYS A 39 9.11 0.97 10.06
N LYS A 40 9.65 1.39 8.90
CA LYS A 40 10.81 2.28 8.83
C LYS A 40 10.49 3.71 9.29
N GLU A 41 9.22 4.10 9.21
CA GLU A 41 8.74 5.43 9.58
C GLU A 41 8.11 5.49 10.97
N GLY A 42 7.74 4.35 11.54
CA GLY A 42 7.15 4.30 12.88
C GLY A 42 6.44 2.99 13.20
N PRO A 43 5.97 2.82 14.44
CA PRO A 43 5.27 1.62 14.87
C PRO A 43 3.90 1.49 14.18
N ILE A 44 3.59 0.27 13.74
CA ILE A 44 2.29 -0.11 13.19
C ILE A 44 1.48 -0.79 14.30
N THR A 45 0.21 -0.41 14.43
CA THR A 45 -0.72 -0.96 15.43
C THR A 45 -1.72 -1.94 14.82
N GLY A 46 -1.93 -1.90 13.50
CA GLY A 46 -2.84 -2.80 12.81
C GLY A 46 -2.58 -2.89 11.31
N SER A 47 -2.97 -4.00 10.68
CA SER A 47 -2.83 -4.20 9.25
C SER A 47 -3.78 -5.27 8.72
N TRP A 48 -4.24 -5.14 7.49
CA TRP A 48 -5.09 -6.12 6.82
C TRP A 48 -4.92 -6.08 5.30
N ILE A 49 -5.30 -7.16 4.62
CA ILE A 49 -5.36 -7.23 3.15
C ILE A 49 -6.49 -8.17 2.72
N ASP A 50 -7.23 -7.81 1.66
CA ASP A 50 -8.15 -8.71 0.97
C ASP A 50 -7.32 -9.74 0.17
N TYR A 51 -7.67 -11.02 0.30
CA TYR A 51 -7.01 -12.11 -0.42
C TYR A 51 -7.41 -12.20 -1.91
N GLN A 52 -8.48 -11.51 -2.31
CA GLN A 52 -8.95 -11.49 -3.69
C GLN A 52 -8.38 -10.28 -4.45
N ALA A 53 -7.50 -10.53 -5.41
CA ALA A 53 -7.09 -9.50 -6.36
C ALA A 53 -8.25 -9.16 -7.31
N ARG A 54 -8.50 -7.88 -7.55
CA ARG A 54 -9.54 -7.39 -8.46
C ARG A 54 -8.93 -6.63 -9.62
N PRO A 55 -9.55 -6.63 -10.82
CA PRO A 55 -9.11 -5.79 -11.93
C PRO A 55 -9.02 -4.32 -11.49
N PHE A 56 -7.90 -3.68 -11.81
CA PHE A 56 -7.68 -2.26 -11.59
C PHE A 56 -7.34 -1.59 -12.92
N GLN A 57 -8.03 -0.50 -13.22
CA GLN A 57 -7.77 0.30 -14.40
C GLN A 57 -7.77 1.78 -14.06
N ARG A 58 -6.68 2.47 -14.41
CA ARG A 58 -6.58 3.92 -14.31
C ARG A 58 -5.70 4.44 -15.45
N PHE A 59 -6.27 5.26 -16.32
CA PHE A 59 -5.64 5.69 -17.57
C PHE A 59 -5.15 4.49 -18.40
N ALA A 60 -3.85 4.45 -18.74
CA ALA A 60 -3.21 3.37 -19.49
C ALA A 60 -2.81 2.16 -18.62
N VAL A 61 -2.88 2.26 -17.29
CA VAL A 61 -2.51 1.16 -16.38
C VAL A 61 -3.69 0.19 -16.28
N ARG A 62 -3.45 -1.07 -16.64
CA ARG A 62 -4.37 -2.20 -16.48
C ARG A 62 -3.64 -3.33 -15.76
N THR A 63 -4.15 -3.72 -14.60
CA THR A 63 -3.53 -4.76 -13.76
C THR A 63 -4.57 -5.44 -12.87
N GLN A 64 -4.11 -6.31 -11.99
CA GLN A 64 -4.88 -6.86 -10.87
C GLN A 64 -4.31 -6.24 -9.60
N ALA A 65 -5.16 -5.81 -8.67
CA ALA A 65 -4.73 -5.17 -7.44
C ALA A 65 -5.37 -5.80 -6.21
N TYR A 66 -4.60 -5.89 -5.13
CA TYR A 66 -5.09 -6.18 -3.80
C TYR A 66 -5.43 -4.89 -3.08
N GLN A 67 -6.48 -4.91 -2.27
CA GLN A 67 -6.82 -3.83 -1.35
C GLN A 67 -6.38 -4.20 0.06
N GLY A 68 -5.79 -3.26 0.77
CA GLY A 68 -5.44 -3.46 2.17
C GLY A 68 -5.42 -2.16 2.95
N GLY A 69 -4.97 -2.25 4.20
CA GLY A 69 -4.75 -1.08 5.02
C GLY A 69 -3.73 -1.30 6.14
N ILE A 70 -3.15 -0.21 6.60
CA ILE A 70 -2.23 -0.14 7.73
C ILE A 70 -2.70 0.96 8.68
N THR A 71 -2.68 0.68 9.97
CA THR A 71 -2.95 1.64 11.03
C THR A 71 -1.68 1.89 11.82
N ARG A 72 -1.34 3.16 12.03
CA ARG A 72 -0.20 3.58 12.86
C ARG A 72 -0.61 4.69 13.82
N GLN A 73 0.21 4.91 14.84
CA GLN A 73 0.06 6.04 15.75
C GLN A 73 0.83 7.25 15.20
N GLU A 74 0.13 8.36 14.98
CA GLU A 74 0.68 9.67 14.59
C GLU A 74 0.16 10.71 15.56
N ASP A 75 1.05 11.47 16.21
CA ASP A 75 0.67 12.55 17.15
C ASP A 75 -0.40 12.11 18.18
N ASP A 76 -0.18 10.94 18.80
CA ASP A 76 -1.10 10.29 19.74
C ASP A 76 -2.50 9.96 19.21
N ARG A 77 -2.65 9.90 17.88
CA ARG A 77 -3.88 9.49 17.20
C ARG A 77 -3.62 8.28 16.32
N LEU A 78 -4.56 7.35 16.33
CA LEU A 78 -4.57 6.27 15.35
C LEU A 78 -4.93 6.83 13.98
N THR A 79 -4.04 6.62 13.01
CA THR A 79 -4.27 6.98 11.61
C THR A 79 -4.25 5.73 10.77
N THR A 80 -5.35 5.51 10.03
CA THR A 80 -5.47 4.38 9.10
C THR A 80 -5.24 4.84 7.67
N TYR A 81 -4.41 4.11 6.96
CA TYR A 81 -4.16 4.24 5.53
C TYR A 81 -4.74 3.04 4.81
N ARG A 82 -5.47 3.26 3.72
CA ARG A 82 -5.88 2.22 2.77
C ARG A 82 -5.00 2.28 1.54
N PHE A 83 -4.61 1.12 1.04
CA PHE A 83 -3.81 1.00 -0.17
C PHE A 83 -4.44 0.08 -1.20
N LEU A 84 -4.11 0.34 -2.46
CA LEU A 84 -4.21 -0.61 -3.56
C LEU A 84 -2.80 -0.98 -3.99
N ALA A 85 -2.50 -2.28 -4.05
CA ALA A 85 -1.19 -2.80 -4.42
C ALA A 85 -1.30 -3.70 -5.65
N ASP A 86 -0.44 -3.49 -6.63
CA ASP A 86 -0.34 -4.30 -7.84
C ASP A 86 0.00 -5.76 -7.49
N ALA A 87 -0.79 -6.69 -7.99
CA ALA A 87 -0.70 -8.10 -7.62
C ALA A 87 0.54 -8.79 -8.22
N TYR A 88 1.18 -8.23 -9.24
CA TYR A 88 2.32 -8.84 -9.92
C TYR A 88 3.66 -8.30 -9.38
N THR A 89 3.68 -7.02 -9.04
CA THR A 89 4.91 -6.32 -8.62
C THR A 89 4.92 -5.97 -7.14
N GLY A 90 3.76 -5.95 -6.47
CA GLY A 90 3.62 -5.43 -5.10
C GLY A 90 3.70 -3.91 -5.00
N SER A 91 3.79 -3.20 -6.13
CA SER A 91 3.86 -1.74 -6.18
C SER A 91 2.58 -1.10 -5.65
N ILE A 92 2.69 -0.01 -4.89
CA ILE A 92 1.51 0.74 -4.40
C ILE A 92 0.95 1.57 -5.55
N LEU A 93 -0.26 1.23 -5.99
CA LEU A 93 -1.00 1.95 -7.05
C LEU A 93 -1.74 3.16 -6.49
N GLU A 94 -2.20 3.06 -5.25
CA GLU A 94 -2.94 4.11 -4.56
C GLU A 94 -2.76 4.00 -3.04
N MET A 95 -2.68 5.15 -2.38
CA MET A 95 -2.67 5.25 -0.92
C MET A 95 -3.61 6.39 -0.50
N LYS A 96 -4.51 6.11 0.44
CA LYS A 96 -5.47 7.08 0.98
C LYS A 96 -5.50 7.01 2.50
N ARG A 97 -5.25 8.13 3.16
CA ARG A 97 -5.58 8.30 4.59
C ARG A 97 -7.09 8.20 4.74
N VAL A 98 -7.56 7.36 5.66
CA VAL A 98 -8.97 7.28 6.03
C VAL A 98 -9.20 8.31 7.14
N PRO A 99 -10.10 9.30 6.94
CA PRO A 99 -10.49 10.20 8.01
C PRO A 99 -11.11 9.40 9.15
N ASN A 100 -10.66 9.66 10.38
CA ASN A 100 -11.40 9.19 11.55
C ASN A 100 -12.72 9.99 11.58
N ALA A 101 -13.85 9.29 11.59
CA ALA A 101 -15.18 9.90 11.68
C ALA A 101 -15.37 10.63 13.01
#